data_AF-A0AA85J910-F1
#
_entry.id   AF-A0AA85J910-F1
#
_cell.length_a   1.000
_cell.length_b   1.000
_cell.length_c   1.000
_cell.angle_alpha   90.00
_cell.angle_beta   90.00
_cell.angle_gamma   90.00
#
_symmetry.space_group_name_H-M   'P 1'
#
loop_
_entity.id
_entity.type
_entity.pdbx_description
1 polymer ?
#
loop_
_entity_poly.entity_id
_entity_poly.type
_entity_poly.pdbx_seq_one_letter_code
_entity_poly.pdbx_strand_id
1 'polypeptide(L)'
;MDCLQELLQRWYSPENIGVIDDNDDDMSGDINLRRACLDEIGFQPTGGNNQSSFPQSWLDKSPITLQLYRFILCILTRDTNEEIKSCAQLWLTSADQLIQLRHLERCYRLFLQSSVQRQARDCLLVSRMATLTLNVFKPSTLPTTPLLATNNSASSSSVNINTSITTQNKSTCYVQDLLELAEKVRLLAMQLYIHRFHLPAEDIVNQVHTCPICTENVIPDFMYSNCSQNHPLERCMQTLEPCIDPVYRHCKHCNHVALGISPHDRLSAWRLATLHPMCIYCDLSLTSREF
;
A
#
# COMPACT_ATOMS: atom_id res chain seq x y z
N MET A 1 -3.66 13.70 -25.21
CA MET A 1 -4.75 12.78 -24.81
C MET A 1 -4.06 11.54 -24.30
N ASP A 2 -4.29 11.16 -23.05
CA ASP A 2 -3.59 10.03 -22.43
C ASP A 2 -3.93 8.75 -23.20
N CYS A 3 -2.92 8.04 -23.71
CA CYS A 3 -3.05 6.73 -24.33
C CYS A 3 -3.96 5.80 -23.50
N LEU A 4 -3.89 5.90 -22.16
CA LEU A 4 -4.74 5.14 -21.25
C LEU A 4 -6.21 5.59 -21.19
N GLN A 5 -6.48 6.88 -21.42
CA GLN A 5 -7.85 7.39 -21.51
C GLN A 5 -8.48 6.99 -22.85
N GLU A 6 -7.70 6.96 -23.93
CA GLU A 6 -8.13 6.39 -25.22
C GLU A 6 -8.35 4.87 -25.10
N LEU A 7 -7.48 4.14 -24.38
CA LEU A 7 -7.65 2.71 -24.09
C LEU A 7 -8.92 2.44 -23.27
N LEU A 8 -9.18 3.23 -22.22
CA LEU A 8 -10.43 3.16 -21.46
C LEU A 8 -11.63 3.42 -22.38
N GLN A 9 -11.60 4.45 -23.23
CA GLN A 9 -12.70 4.71 -24.17
C GLN A 9 -12.90 3.58 -25.19
N ARG A 10 -11.81 2.99 -25.70
CA ARG A 10 -11.86 1.87 -26.65
C ARG A 10 -12.35 0.57 -26.01
N TRP A 11 -11.94 0.28 -24.77
CA TRP A 11 -12.41 -0.89 -24.01
C TRP A 11 -13.91 -0.79 -23.67
N TYR A 12 -14.42 0.44 -23.49
CA TYR A 12 -15.83 0.72 -23.25
C TYR A 12 -16.68 0.76 -24.55
N SER A 13 -16.08 0.58 -25.73
CA SER A 13 -16.82 0.61 -27.00
C SER A 13 -17.84 -0.56 -27.06
N PRO A 14 -19.10 -0.32 -27.44
CA PRO A 14 -20.13 -1.36 -27.58
C PRO A 14 -19.72 -2.53 -28.48
N GLU A 15 -18.84 -2.27 -29.46
CA GLU A 15 -18.28 -3.27 -30.38
C GLU A 15 -17.44 -4.34 -29.67
N ASN A 16 -16.86 -4.01 -28.51
CA ASN A 16 -16.12 -4.95 -27.67
C ASN A 16 -17.02 -5.72 -26.70
N ILE A 17 -18.26 -5.31 -26.47
CA ILE A 17 -19.21 -5.92 -25.53
C ILE A 17 -20.06 -6.94 -26.31
N GLY A 18 -19.45 -8.02 -26.82
CA GLY A 18 -20.19 -9.02 -27.59
C GLY A 18 -19.35 -10.05 -28.34
N VAL A 19 -18.04 -9.83 -28.51
CA VAL A 19 -17.15 -10.83 -29.12
C VAL A 19 -16.77 -11.86 -28.04
N ILE A 20 -17.67 -12.82 -27.83
CA ILE A 20 -17.32 -14.15 -27.32
C ILE A 20 -16.76 -14.86 -28.55
N ASP A 21 -15.46 -15.15 -28.59
CA ASP A 21 -14.96 -16.08 -29.60
C ASP A 21 -14.27 -17.24 -28.91
N ASP A 22 -15.03 -18.33 -28.79
CA ASP A 22 -14.55 -19.66 -28.42
C ASP A 22 -13.98 -20.41 -29.65
N ASN A 23 -13.77 -19.74 -30.78
CA ASN A 23 -13.19 -20.37 -31.98
C ASN A 23 -11.97 -19.59 -32.48
N ASP A 24 -10.79 -20.15 -32.23
CA ASP A 24 -9.49 -19.72 -32.77
C ASP A 24 -9.32 -20.01 -34.28
N ASP A 25 -10.41 -20.24 -35.02
CA ASP A 25 -10.37 -20.59 -36.44
C ASP A 25 -11.34 -19.71 -37.23
N ASP A 26 -11.04 -18.41 -37.41
CA ASP A 26 -11.36 -17.80 -38.70
C ASP A 26 -10.42 -16.67 -39.13
N MET A 27 -10.08 -16.77 -40.41
CA MET A 27 -9.12 -15.98 -41.16
C MET A 27 -9.70 -14.63 -41.56
N SER A 28 -9.99 -13.77 -40.60
CA SER A 28 -10.25 -12.35 -40.86
C SER A 28 -9.21 -11.49 -40.15
N GLY A 29 -8.61 -10.55 -40.88
CA GLY A 29 -7.62 -9.60 -40.38
C GLY A 29 -8.18 -8.55 -39.43
N ASP A 30 -9.16 -8.92 -38.59
CA ASP A 30 -9.58 -8.11 -37.46
C ASP A 30 -8.52 -8.30 -36.37
N ILE A 31 -7.64 -7.31 -36.27
CA ILE A 31 -6.79 -7.15 -35.10
C ILE A 31 -7.75 -7.15 -33.91
N ASN A 32 -7.78 -8.24 -33.14
CA ASN A 32 -8.59 -8.36 -31.95
C ASN A 32 -8.24 -7.15 -31.06
N LEU A 33 -9.10 -6.12 -31.08
CA LEU A 33 -8.79 -4.80 -30.55
C LEU A 33 -8.43 -4.89 -29.07
N ARG A 34 -9.00 -5.87 -28.36
CA ARG A 34 -8.62 -6.22 -27.00
C ARG A 34 -7.16 -6.67 -26.94
N ARG A 35 -6.74 -7.64 -27.76
CA ARG A 35 -5.35 -8.12 -27.82
C ARG A 35 -4.37 -7.00 -28.18
N ALA A 36 -4.71 -6.13 -29.14
CA ALA A 36 -3.87 -4.96 -29.46
C ALA A 36 -3.81 -3.93 -28.32
N CYS A 37 -4.93 -3.69 -27.62
CA CYS A 37 -4.93 -2.84 -26.43
C CYS A 37 -4.08 -3.44 -25.29
N LEU A 38 -4.18 -4.76 -25.09
CA LEU A 38 -3.38 -5.49 -24.12
C LEU A 38 -1.88 -5.49 -24.50
N ASP A 39 -1.54 -5.65 -25.78
CA ASP A 39 -0.16 -5.61 -26.27
C ASP A 39 0.44 -4.19 -26.20
N GLU A 40 -0.33 -3.14 -26.51
CA GLU A 40 0.09 -1.73 -26.39
C GLU A 40 0.43 -1.37 -24.94
N ILE A 41 -0.23 -2.02 -23.98
CA ILE A 41 0.04 -1.88 -22.56
C ILE A 41 0.98 -3.00 -22.02
N GLY A 42 1.52 -3.87 -22.86
CA GLY A 42 2.41 -4.97 -22.43
C GLY A 42 1.76 -5.98 -21.48
N PHE A 43 0.43 -6.09 -21.49
CA PHE A 43 -0.34 -7.11 -20.80
C PHE A 43 -0.26 -8.43 -21.57
N GLN A 44 0.49 -9.39 -21.04
CA GLN A 44 0.60 -10.73 -21.62
C GLN A 44 -0.23 -11.73 -20.80
N PRO A 45 -1.40 -12.18 -21.29
CA PRO A 45 -2.26 -13.14 -20.58
C PRO A 45 -1.66 -14.55 -20.51
N THR A 46 -0.61 -14.84 -21.29
CA THR A 46 0.00 -16.17 -21.34
C THR A 46 0.77 -16.46 -20.05
N GLY A 47 0.23 -17.39 -19.25
CA GLY A 47 0.79 -17.92 -18.00
C GLY A 47 2.14 -18.61 -18.14
N GLY A 48 3.19 -17.87 -18.49
CA GLY A 48 4.57 -18.26 -18.32
C GLY A 48 5.05 -17.85 -16.93
N ASN A 49 5.67 -18.77 -16.19
CA ASN A 49 6.12 -18.68 -14.80
C ASN A 49 7.04 -17.49 -14.40
N ASN A 50 7.14 -16.40 -15.17
CA ASN A 50 8.08 -15.30 -14.91
C ASN A 50 7.65 -13.89 -15.39
N GLN A 51 6.38 -13.58 -15.62
CA GLN A 51 5.99 -12.22 -16.08
C GLN A 51 4.83 -11.58 -15.29
N SER A 52 4.96 -11.54 -13.96
CA SER A 52 4.04 -10.83 -13.05
C SER A 52 4.43 -9.38 -12.73
N SER A 53 5.42 -8.83 -13.43
CA SER A 53 5.92 -7.48 -13.14
C SER A 53 5.29 -6.46 -14.08
N PHE A 54 4.71 -5.40 -13.52
CA PHE A 54 4.40 -4.20 -14.28
C PHE A 54 5.61 -3.76 -15.12
N PRO A 55 5.41 -3.23 -16.33
CA PRO A 55 6.48 -2.55 -17.05
C PRO A 55 7.12 -1.51 -16.11
N GLN A 56 8.42 -1.64 -15.85
CA GLN A 56 9.13 -0.77 -14.90
C GLN A 56 8.96 0.72 -15.26
N SER A 57 8.76 1.01 -16.55
CA SER A 57 8.51 2.34 -17.12
C SER A 57 7.22 3.01 -16.63
N TRP A 58 6.27 2.26 -16.08
CA TRP A 58 4.99 2.79 -15.60
C TRP A 58 5.01 3.13 -14.10
N LEU A 59 6.05 2.68 -13.40
CA LEU A 59 6.20 2.83 -11.95
C LEU A 59 6.69 4.23 -11.52
N ASP A 60 7.11 5.05 -12.48
CA ASP A 60 7.78 6.33 -12.22
C ASP A 60 6.82 7.54 -12.18
N LYS A 61 5.54 7.38 -12.55
CA LYS A 61 4.57 8.49 -12.62
C LYS A 61 3.22 8.14 -11.99
N SER A 62 2.89 8.81 -10.89
CA SER A 62 1.62 8.65 -10.14
C SER A 62 0.34 8.71 -11.01
N PRO A 63 0.20 9.60 -12.01
CA PRO A 63 -1.00 9.64 -12.86
C PRO A 63 -1.18 8.37 -13.71
N ILE A 64 -0.09 7.78 -14.20
CA ILE A 64 -0.13 6.57 -15.05
C ILE A 64 -0.56 5.37 -14.20
N THR A 65 -0.03 5.25 -12.99
CA THR A 65 -0.40 4.18 -12.05
C THR A 65 -1.89 4.22 -11.69
N LEU A 66 -2.47 5.41 -11.47
CA LEU A 66 -3.90 5.57 -11.15
C LEU A 66 -4.80 5.22 -12.34
N GLN A 67 -4.43 5.62 -13.55
CA GLN A 67 -5.19 5.27 -14.75
C GLN A 67 -5.16 3.77 -15.01
N LEU A 68 -4.02 3.13 -14.79
CA LEU A 68 -3.85 1.68 -14.92
C LEU A 68 -4.68 0.92 -13.89
N TYR A 69 -4.70 1.41 -12.65
CA TYR A 69 -5.55 0.86 -11.60
C TYR A 69 -7.03 0.87 -12.00
N ARG A 70 -7.50 2.01 -12.51
CA ARG A 70 -8.88 2.15 -13.03
C ARG A 70 -9.15 1.19 -14.19
N PHE A 71 -8.20 1.04 -15.10
CA PHE A 71 -8.31 0.11 -16.23
C PHE A 71 -8.43 -1.35 -15.76
N ILE A 72 -7.59 -1.78 -14.81
CA ILE A 72 -7.65 -3.14 -14.24
C ILE A 72 -9.01 -3.41 -13.59
N LEU A 73 -9.54 -2.46 -12.80
CA LEU A 73 -10.88 -2.58 -12.22
C LEU A 73 -11.97 -2.71 -13.29
N CYS A 74 -11.82 -2.04 -14.44
CA CYS A 74 -12.76 -2.16 -15.55
C CYS A 74 -12.73 -3.56 -16.17
N ILE A 75 -11.55 -4.15 -16.36
CA ILE A 75 -11.41 -5.53 -16.84
C ILE A 75 -12.14 -6.48 -15.87
N LEU A 76 -11.85 -6.38 -14.57
CA LEU A 76 -12.42 -7.28 -13.55
C LEU A 76 -13.95 -7.19 -13.45
N THR A 77 -14.53 -6.02 -13.71
CA THR A 77 -15.98 -5.80 -13.60
C THR A 77 -16.77 -6.11 -14.86
N ARG A 78 -16.15 -6.00 -16.05
CA ARG A 78 -16.88 -6.03 -17.33
C ARG A 78 -16.45 -7.14 -18.28
N ASP A 79 -15.25 -7.69 -18.14
CA ASP A 79 -14.83 -8.80 -19.00
C ASP A 79 -15.53 -10.10 -18.59
N THR A 80 -15.72 -11.00 -19.55
CA THR A 80 -16.32 -12.32 -19.35
C THR A 80 -15.29 -13.44 -19.37
N ASN A 81 -14.08 -13.18 -19.89
CA ASN A 81 -13.01 -14.16 -19.98
C ASN A 81 -12.30 -14.33 -18.62
N GLU A 82 -12.32 -15.55 -18.08
CA GLU A 82 -11.76 -15.87 -16.77
C GLU A 82 -10.22 -15.84 -16.72
N GLU A 83 -9.53 -16.15 -17.82
CA GLU A 83 -8.07 -16.07 -17.88
C GLU A 83 -7.61 -14.60 -17.81
N ILE A 84 -8.30 -13.72 -18.54
CA ILE A 84 -8.06 -12.28 -18.52
C ILE A 84 -8.32 -11.72 -17.11
N LYS A 85 -9.42 -12.13 -16.46
CA LYS A 85 -9.71 -11.73 -15.07
C LYS A 85 -8.65 -12.21 -14.10
N SER A 86 -8.18 -13.45 -14.22
CA SER A 86 -7.14 -14.01 -13.36
C SER A 86 -5.83 -13.20 -13.48
N CYS A 87 -5.42 -12.87 -14.70
CA CYS A 87 -4.26 -12.02 -14.94
C CYS A 87 -4.47 -10.59 -14.40
N ALA A 88 -5.66 -10.00 -14.62
CA ALA A 88 -6.02 -8.69 -14.09
C ALA A 88 -6.02 -8.67 -12.55
N GLN A 89 -6.41 -9.76 -11.89
CA GLN A 89 -6.36 -9.87 -10.42
C GLN A 89 -4.93 -9.87 -9.89
N LEU A 90 -4.00 -10.55 -10.59
CA LEU A 90 -2.58 -10.52 -10.25
C LEU A 90 -2.00 -9.11 -10.41
N TRP A 91 -2.35 -8.43 -11.50
CA TRP A 91 -1.95 -7.03 -11.73
C TRP A 91 -2.53 -6.09 -10.68
N LEU A 92 -3.81 -6.26 -10.31
CA LEU A 92 -4.44 -5.48 -9.26
C LEU A 92 -3.65 -5.59 -7.94
N THR A 93 -3.29 -6.81 -7.56
CA THR A 93 -2.51 -7.08 -6.34
C THR A 93 -1.15 -6.36 -6.37
N SER A 94 -0.44 -6.43 -7.49
CA SER A 94 0.82 -5.71 -7.67
C SER A 94 0.63 -4.18 -7.63
N ALA A 95 -0.50 -3.68 -8.14
CA ALA A 95 -0.79 -2.24 -8.21
C ALA A 95 -1.15 -1.70 -6.83
N ASP A 96 -1.95 -2.45 -6.07
CA ASP A 96 -2.28 -2.15 -4.68
C ASP A 96 -1.00 -2.02 -3.84
N GLN A 97 -0.09 -3.00 -3.96
CA GLN A 97 1.21 -2.95 -3.27
C GLN A 97 1.99 -1.70 -3.66
N LEU A 98 2.19 -1.45 -4.96
CA LEU A 98 2.94 -0.29 -5.43
C LEU A 98 2.35 1.04 -4.94
N ILE A 99 1.05 1.24 -5.11
CA ILE A 99 0.34 2.46 -4.71
C ILE A 99 0.49 2.64 -3.19
N GLN A 100 0.38 1.56 -2.42
CA GLN A 100 0.60 1.61 -0.98
C GLN A 100 2.03 2.05 -0.63
N LEU A 101 3.04 1.45 -1.26
CA LEU A 101 4.45 1.80 -1.00
C LEU A 101 4.75 3.26 -1.35
N ARG A 102 4.22 3.76 -2.48
CA ARG A 102 4.35 5.16 -2.90
C ARG A 102 3.62 6.11 -1.94
N HIS A 103 2.44 5.71 -1.45
CA HIS A 103 1.72 6.48 -0.43
C HIS A 103 2.52 6.57 0.87
N LEU A 104 3.12 5.45 1.33
CA LEU A 104 3.99 5.43 2.51
C LEU A 104 5.24 6.29 2.32
N GLU A 105 5.91 6.18 1.17
CA GLU A 105 7.05 7.02 0.78
C GLU A 105 6.70 8.51 0.91
N ARG A 106 5.56 8.94 0.35
CA ARG A 106 5.06 10.31 0.45
C ARG A 106 4.80 10.73 1.89
N CYS A 107 4.10 9.88 2.66
CA CYS A 107 3.80 10.15 4.07
C CYS A 107 5.08 10.34 4.90
N TYR A 108 6.08 9.49 4.67
CA TYR A 108 7.37 9.54 5.35
C TYR A 108 8.16 10.78 4.99
N ARG A 109 8.31 11.09 3.70
CA ARG A 109 9.02 12.31 3.28
C ARG A 109 8.33 13.55 3.83
N LEU A 110 7.01 13.63 3.80
CA LEU A 110 6.26 14.73 4.39
C LEU A 110 6.49 14.82 5.90
N PHE A 111 6.51 13.69 6.61
CA PHE A 111 6.79 13.68 8.05
C PHE A 111 8.21 14.14 8.37
N LEU A 112 9.19 13.94 7.49
CA LEU A 112 10.57 14.39 7.72
C LEU A 112 10.73 15.91 7.50
N GLN A 113 9.86 16.57 6.74
CA GLN A 113 9.97 18.01 6.45
C GLN A 113 9.76 18.86 7.71
N SER A 114 10.79 19.61 8.12
CA SER A 114 10.78 20.43 9.34
C SER A 114 9.69 21.52 9.36
N SER A 115 9.21 21.95 8.20
CA SER A 115 8.13 22.94 8.05
C SER A 115 6.73 22.39 8.38
N VAL A 116 6.54 21.07 8.37
CA VAL A 116 5.23 20.45 8.56
C VAL A 116 4.91 20.35 10.05
N GLN A 117 3.77 20.93 10.45
CA GLN A 117 3.26 20.80 11.82
C GLN A 117 2.74 19.39 12.11
N ARG A 118 3.12 18.88 13.28
CA ARG A 118 2.83 17.52 13.77
C ARG A 118 2.32 17.59 15.21
N GLN A 119 1.51 16.62 15.60
CA GLN A 119 1.01 16.38 16.94
C GLN A 119 1.57 15.07 17.49
N ALA A 120 1.47 14.87 18.81
CA ALA A 120 1.88 13.63 19.46
C ALA A 120 1.22 12.38 18.84
N ARG A 121 -0.08 12.45 18.53
CA ARG A 121 -0.82 11.36 17.86
C ARG A 121 -0.28 11.05 16.46
N ASP A 122 0.31 12.00 15.76
CA ASP A 122 0.95 11.74 14.46
C ASP A 122 2.22 10.93 14.62
N CYS A 123 2.97 11.18 15.70
CA CYS A 123 4.20 10.46 15.98
C CYS A 123 3.91 8.98 16.28
N LEU A 124 2.87 8.70 17.08
CA LEU A 124 2.42 7.33 17.30
C LEU A 124 2.02 6.66 15.98
N LEU A 125 1.20 7.34 15.19
CA LEU A 125 0.68 6.78 13.94
C LEU A 125 1.80 6.47 12.94
N VAL A 126 2.64 7.45 12.66
CA VAL A 126 3.71 7.28 11.66
C VAL A 126 4.77 6.28 12.14
N SER A 127 5.00 6.19 13.45
CA SER A 127 5.85 5.14 14.04
C SER A 127 5.25 3.76 13.78
N ARG A 128 3.94 3.57 13.96
CA ARG A 128 3.26 2.30 13.66
C ARG A 128 3.33 1.95 12.17
N MET A 129 3.11 2.92 11.29
CA MET A 129 3.25 2.75 9.85
C MET A 129 4.67 2.29 9.48
N ALA A 130 5.69 2.96 10.04
CA ALA A 130 7.09 2.66 9.79
C ALA A 130 7.49 1.28 10.33
N THR A 131 7.07 0.93 11.55
CA THR A 131 7.31 -0.39 12.14
C THR A 131 6.67 -1.50 11.29
N LEU A 132 5.42 -1.32 10.84
CA LEU A 132 4.76 -2.26 9.94
C LEU A 132 5.52 -2.42 8.62
N THR A 133 5.98 -1.30 8.03
CA THR A 133 6.79 -1.32 6.80
C THR A 133 8.06 -2.14 6.98
N LEU A 134 8.78 -1.91 8.09
CA LEU A 134 10.00 -2.66 8.38
C LEU A 134 9.72 -4.15 8.58
N ASN A 135 8.64 -4.50 9.29
CA ASN A 135 8.28 -5.89 9.54
C ASN A 135 7.83 -6.64 8.29
N VAL A 136 7.19 -5.98 7.33
CA VAL A 136 6.78 -6.60 6.05
C VAL A 136 8.01 -6.94 5.19
N PHE A 137 9.00 -6.05 5.12
CA PHE A 137 10.16 -6.23 4.23
C PHE A 137 11.36 -6.92 4.87
N LYS A 138 11.55 -6.74 6.17
CA LYS A 138 12.53 -7.43 7.00
C LYS A 138 11.74 -8.16 8.10
N PRO A 139 11.08 -9.29 7.81
CA PRO A 139 10.49 -10.09 8.87
C PRO A 139 11.64 -10.53 9.76
N SER A 140 11.86 -9.83 10.87
CA SER A 140 12.73 -10.34 11.91
C SER A 140 12.16 -11.68 12.29
N THR A 141 12.96 -12.74 12.19
CA THR A 141 12.80 -13.87 13.09
C THR A 141 12.74 -13.24 14.48
N LEU A 142 11.56 -13.29 15.10
CA LEU A 142 11.26 -12.72 16.41
C LEU A 142 12.49 -12.67 17.33
N PRO A 143 12.77 -11.52 17.99
CA PRO A 143 13.25 -11.64 19.35
C PRO A 143 12.52 -10.71 20.32
N THR A 144 11.95 -11.35 21.32
CA THR A 144 11.93 -11.05 22.75
C THR A 144 12.73 -9.82 23.20
N THR A 145 12.10 -9.07 24.12
CA THR A 145 12.65 -8.13 25.13
C THR A 145 12.95 -6.69 24.70
N PRO A 146 12.38 -5.68 25.40
CA PRO A 146 12.61 -4.26 25.11
C PRO A 146 14.01 -3.83 25.57
N LEU A 147 14.74 -3.14 24.69
CA LEU A 147 15.99 -2.46 25.03
C LEU A 147 15.67 -1.23 25.90
N LEU A 148 15.74 -1.42 27.22
CA LEU A 148 15.88 -0.32 28.18
C LEU A 148 17.33 0.18 28.11
N ALA A 149 17.55 1.35 27.52
CA ALA A 149 18.85 2.02 27.57
C ALA A 149 18.99 2.74 28.92
N THR A 150 19.64 2.10 29.90
CA THR A 150 20.22 2.78 31.06
C THR A 150 21.63 3.27 30.68
N ASN A 151 21.86 4.56 30.91
CA ASN A 151 23.12 5.25 30.64
C ASN A 151 24.30 4.65 31.41
N ASN A 152 25.43 4.46 30.72
CA ASN A 152 26.78 4.95 31.07
C ASN A 152 27.85 4.04 30.48
N SER A 153 28.81 4.64 29.77
CA SER A 153 30.25 4.35 29.76
C SER A 153 30.82 4.44 28.34
N ALA A 154 31.77 5.34 28.17
CA ALA A 154 32.57 5.50 26.98
C ALA A 154 33.27 4.19 26.59
N SER A 155 33.09 3.75 25.36
CA SER A 155 34.11 3.01 24.61
C SER A 155 33.76 3.07 23.13
N SER A 156 34.71 3.61 22.38
CA SER A 156 34.78 3.63 20.94
C SER A 156 34.74 2.20 20.38
N SER A 157 33.67 1.86 19.68
CA SER A 157 33.64 0.69 18.80
C SER A 157 32.81 1.02 17.57
N SER A 158 33.52 1.26 16.47
CA SER A 158 33.02 1.31 15.11
C SER A 158 32.28 0.01 14.80
N VAL A 159 30.94 0.09 14.69
CA VAL A 159 30.13 -1.04 14.24
C VAL A 159 30.37 -1.24 12.75
N ASN A 160 31.15 -2.28 12.43
CA ASN A 160 31.37 -2.77 11.07
C ASN A 160 30.03 -3.21 10.47
N ILE A 161 29.46 -2.36 9.61
CA ILE A 161 28.41 -2.76 8.69
C ILE A 161 29.11 -3.44 7.52
N ASN A 162 29.20 -4.76 7.54
CA ASN A 162 29.40 -5.49 6.29
C ASN A 162 28.81 -6.90 6.31
N THR A 163 27.94 -7.10 5.32
CA THR A 163 27.74 -8.33 4.53
C THR A 163 27.29 -9.60 5.25
N SER A 164 25.97 -9.77 5.34
CA SER A 164 25.30 -11.06 5.09
C SER A 164 23.86 -10.83 4.58
N ILE A 165 23.71 -10.15 3.44
CA ILE A 165 22.41 -10.01 2.74
C ILE A 165 22.37 -11.03 1.61
N THR A 166 22.29 -12.31 1.98
CA THR A 166 22.04 -13.44 1.08
C THR A 166 21.66 -14.57 2.04
N THR A 167 20.41 -14.98 2.19
CA THR A 167 19.51 -15.55 1.19
C THR A 167 18.09 -15.66 1.79
N GLN A 168 17.06 -15.64 0.93
CA GLN A 168 15.64 -15.95 1.21
C GLN A 168 14.78 -14.88 1.90
N ASN A 169 14.35 -13.87 1.14
CA ASN A 169 12.93 -13.63 0.82
C ASN A 169 12.85 -12.52 -0.22
N LYS A 170 12.23 -12.82 -1.36
CA LYS A 170 12.10 -11.94 -2.53
C LYS A 170 10.96 -10.95 -2.28
N SER A 171 11.07 -10.10 -1.27
CA SER A 171 10.14 -8.99 -1.03
C SER A 171 10.61 -7.79 -1.88
N THR A 172 10.15 -7.76 -3.13
CA THR A 172 10.51 -6.73 -4.13
C THR A 172 9.96 -5.38 -3.69
N CYS A 173 10.71 -4.61 -2.90
CA CYS A 173 10.35 -3.25 -2.58
C CYS A 173 10.48 -2.38 -3.85
N TYR A 174 9.36 -1.91 -4.40
CA TYR A 174 9.33 -1.07 -5.61
C TYR A 174 9.90 0.34 -5.39
N VAL A 175 10.07 0.76 -4.13
CA VAL A 175 10.59 2.07 -3.74
C VAL A 175 11.93 1.91 -3.06
N GLN A 176 13.01 2.33 -3.73
CA GLN A 176 14.38 2.01 -3.35
C GLN A 176 14.78 2.50 -1.94
N ASP A 177 14.30 3.66 -1.51
CA ASP A 177 14.65 4.28 -0.23
C ASP A 177 13.60 4.08 0.88
N LEU A 178 12.54 3.30 0.64
CA LEU A 178 11.41 3.21 1.57
C LEU A 178 11.80 2.70 2.96
N LEU A 179 12.69 1.69 3.03
CA LEU A 179 13.14 1.14 4.32
C LEU A 179 13.98 2.14 5.11
N GLU A 180 14.85 2.87 4.42
CA GLU A 180 15.66 3.93 5.02
C GLU A 180 14.78 5.08 5.51
N LEU A 181 13.77 5.47 4.71
CA LEU A 181 12.77 6.47 5.10
C LEU A 181 11.97 6.02 6.32
N ALA A 182 11.52 4.76 6.36
CA ALA A 182 10.78 4.21 7.49
C ALA A 182 11.62 4.24 8.77
N GLU A 183 12.90 3.82 8.71
CA GLU A 183 13.81 3.88 9.85
C GLU A 183 14.00 5.32 10.36
N LYS A 184 14.27 6.28 9.46
CA LYS A 184 14.44 7.70 9.81
C LYS A 184 13.19 8.30 10.44
N VAL A 185 12.01 8.04 9.87
CA VAL A 185 10.74 8.56 10.36
C VAL A 185 10.38 7.97 11.72
N ARG A 186 10.60 6.66 11.91
CA ARG A 186 10.37 6.00 13.20
C ARG A 186 11.22 6.64 14.31
N LEU A 187 12.51 6.86 14.05
CA LEU A 187 13.41 7.52 15.00
C LEU A 187 12.98 8.96 15.31
N LEU A 188 12.65 9.75 14.28
CA LEU A 188 12.19 11.12 14.46
C LEU A 188 10.86 11.19 15.23
N ALA A 189 9.91 10.31 14.91
CA ALA A 189 8.64 10.23 15.60
C ALA A 189 8.82 9.92 17.08
N MET A 190 9.71 8.97 17.42
CA MET A 190 10.07 8.63 18.79
C MET A 190 10.70 9.82 19.52
N GLN A 191 11.65 10.51 18.89
CA GLN A 191 12.28 11.71 19.47
C GLN A 191 11.27 12.83 19.72
N LEU A 192 10.36 13.09 18.78
CA LEU A 192 9.33 14.12 18.96
C LEU A 192 8.36 13.74 20.07
N TYR A 193 7.90 12.50 20.11
CA TYR A 193 6.97 12.03 21.14
C TYR A 193 7.54 12.16 22.55
N ILE A 194 8.79 11.71 22.75
CA ILE A 194 9.44 11.71 24.06
C ILE A 194 9.93 13.11 24.42
N HIS A 195 10.71 13.76 23.56
CA HIS A 195 11.44 14.97 23.94
C HIS A 195 10.67 16.26 23.69
N ARG A 196 9.83 16.32 22.65
CA ARG A 196 9.03 17.52 22.35
C ARG A 196 7.67 17.49 23.03
N PHE A 197 7.01 16.34 23.08
CA PHE A 197 5.68 16.21 23.68
C PHE A 197 5.70 15.70 25.13
N HIS A 198 6.86 15.29 25.65
CA HIS A 198 7.03 14.82 27.03
C HIS A 198 6.13 13.62 27.39
N LEU A 199 5.97 12.68 26.46
CA LEU A 199 5.14 11.49 26.63
C LEU A 199 5.98 10.22 26.87
N PRO A 200 5.41 9.17 27.49
CA PRO A 200 6.14 7.95 27.84
C PRO A 200 6.69 7.20 26.62
N ALA A 201 7.93 6.74 26.69
CA ALA A 201 8.54 5.94 25.63
C ALA A 201 7.81 4.59 25.40
N GLU A 202 7.20 4.06 26.45
CA GLU A 202 6.47 2.79 26.46
C GLU A 202 5.33 2.76 25.43
N ASP A 203 4.65 3.88 25.19
CA ASP A 203 3.56 3.99 24.20
C ASP A 203 4.05 3.72 22.77
N ILE A 204 5.34 3.99 22.49
CA ILE A 204 5.96 3.74 21.19
C ILE A 204 6.63 2.37 21.13
N VAL A 205 7.29 1.95 22.22
CA VAL A 205 8.01 0.68 22.26
C VAL A 205 7.03 -0.50 22.25
N ASN A 206 5.89 -0.39 22.93
CA ASN A 206 4.86 -1.42 23.00
C ASN A 206 3.92 -1.42 21.78
N GLN A 207 4.37 -0.91 20.62
CA GLN A 207 3.65 -1.01 19.34
C GLN A 207 3.70 -2.45 18.82
N VAL A 208 3.14 -3.39 19.58
CA VAL A 208 2.94 -4.76 19.13
C VAL A 208 1.69 -4.76 18.26
N HIS A 209 1.84 -5.24 17.02
CA HIS A 209 0.69 -5.50 16.16
C HIS A 209 0.00 -6.77 16.69
N THR A 210 -0.83 -6.59 17.73
CA THR A 210 -1.73 -7.64 18.22
C THR A 210 -3.10 -7.51 17.59
N CYS A 211 -3.83 -8.61 17.59
CA CYS A 211 -5.22 -8.66 17.18
C CYS A 211 -6.05 -7.86 18.20
N PRO A 212 -6.83 -6.86 17.79
CA PRO A 212 -7.70 -6.09 18.68
C PRO A 212 -8.86 -6.94 19.22
N ILE A 213 -9.14 -8.10 18.62
CA ILE A 213 -10.21 -9.02 19.03
C ILE A 213 -9.70 -10.05 20.06
N CYS A 214 -8.57 -10.69 19.79
CA CYS A 214 -8.08 -11.81 20.60
C CYS A 214 -6.67 -11.62 21.18
N THR A 215 -6.04 -10.45 21.02
CA THR A 215 -4.71 -10.07 21.53
C THR A 215 -3.51 -10.88 21.02
N GLU A 216 -3.76 -11.91 20.20
CA GLU A 216 -2.76 -12.70 19.51
C GLU A 216 -1.92 -11.87 18.54
N ASN A 217 -0.70 -12.31 18.26
CA ASN A 217 0.15 -11.64 17.26
C ASN A 217 -0.51 -11.71 15.88
N VAL A 218 -0.50 -10.59 15.13
CA VAL A 218 -0.93 -10.58 13.73
C VAL A 218 0.26 -10.73 12.80
N ILE A 219 0.04 -11.41 11.67
CA ILE A 219 1.00 -11.44 10.57
C ILE A 219 1.05 -10.02 9.96
N PRO A 220 2.23 -9.40 9.85
CA PRO A 220 2.38 -8.09 9.22
C PRO A 220 2.02 -8.15 7.73
N ASP A 221 0.97 -7.44 7.35
CA ASP A 221 0.62 -7.15 5.96
C ASP A 221 0.03 -5.74 5.88
N PHE A 222 0.18 -5.08 4.73
CA PHE A 222 -0.23 -3.70 4.56
C PHE A 222 -1.75 -3.53 4.42
N MET A 223 -2.41 -4.48 3.77
CA MET A 223 -3.82 -4.36 3.37
C MET A 223 -4.74 -5.07 4.34
N TYR A 224 -4.30 -6.24 4.78
CA TYR A 224 -5.02 -7.08 5.70
C TYR A 224 -4.10 -7.43 6.86
N SER A 225 -4.68 -7.86 7.96
CA SER A 225 -3.94 -8.60 8.97
C SER A 225 -4.78 -9.76 9.40
N ASN A 226 -4.13 -10.89 9.60
CA ASN A 226 -4.77 -12.07 10.14
C ASN A 226 -4.01 -12.53 11.37
N CYS A 227 -4.75 -12.92 12.40
CA CYS A 227 -4.18 -13.51 13.62
C CYS A 227 -4.23 -15.04 13.55
N SER A 228 -3.60 -15.70 14.52
CA SER A 228 -3.67 -17.17 14.69
C SER A 228 -5.09 -17.73 14.77
N GLN A 229 -6.08 -16.92 15.19
CA GLN A 229 -7.49 -17.27 15.30
C GLN A 229 -8.33 -16.93 14.05
N ASN A 230 -7.70 -16.61 12.91
CA ASN A 230 -8.40 -16.30 11.67
C ASN A 230 -9.36 -15.10 11.70
N HIS A 231 -9.07 -14.07 12.52
CA HIS A 231 -9.79 -12.80 12.44
C HIS A 231 -9.25 -11.93 11.29
N PRO A 232 -10.02 -11.71 10.21
CA PRO A 232 -9.62 -10.80 9.15
C PRO A 232 -9.75 -9.36 9.63
N LEU A 233 -8.65 -8.61 9.56
CA LEU A 233 -8.60 -7.21 9.96
C LEU A 233 -8.17 -6.38 8.75
N GLU A 234 -9.13 -5.71 8.11
CA GLU A 234 -8.82 -4.73 7.07
C GLU A 234 -8.02 -3.56 7.65
N ARG A 235 -7.11 -3.00 6.87
CA ARG A 235 -6.35 -1.82 7.27
C ARG A 235 -6.78 -0.61 6.46
N CYS A 236 -6.74 0.54 7.11
CA CYS A 236 -6.92 1.82 6.47
C CYS A 236 -5.86 2.00 5.38
N MET A 237 -6.27 2.19 4.13
CA MET A 237 -5.35 2.40 3.00
C MET A 237 -4.39 3.58 3.24
N GLN A 238 -4.82 4.59 3.98
CA GLN A 238 -4.05 5.82 4.19
C GLN A 238 -3.07 5.75 5.36
N THR A 239 -3.38 4.96 6.39
CA THR A 239 -2.64 4.99 7.67
C THR A 239 -2.22 3.63 8.18
N LEU A 240 -2.63 2.55 7.51
CA LEU A 240 -2.43 1.18 7.90
C LEU A 240 -3.03 0.79 9.26
N GLU A 241 -3.84 1.66 9.87
CA GLU A 241 -4.52 1.32 11.13
C GLU A 241 -5.58 0.23 10.90
N PRO A 242 -5.68 -0.75 11.82
CA PRO A 242 -6.68 -1.79 11.72
C PRO A 242 -8.09 -1.19 11.85
N CYS A 243 -9.00 -1.60 10.98
CA CYS A 243 -10.35 -1.07 10.91
C CYS A 243 -11.25 -1.75 11.92
N ILE A 244 -11.21 -1.28 13.17
CA ILE A 244 -11.91 -1.89 14.32
C ILE A 244 -13.10 -1.10 14.84
N ASP A 245 -13.12 0.21 14.58
CA ASP A 245 -14.20 1.11 14.95
C ASP A 245 -15.23 1.22 13.81
N PRO A 246 -16.47 1.69 14.06
CA PRO A 246 -17.45 1.92 13.00
C PRO A 246 -17.15 3.14 12.13
N VAL A 247 -16.15 3.96 12.47
CA VAL A 247 -15.88 5.27 11.84
C VAL A 247 -14.91 5.13 10.66
N TYR A 248 -15.28 4.34 9.65
CA TYR A 248 -14.53 4.20 8.40
C TYR A 248 -15.33 4.63 7.17
N ARG A 249 -14.62 5.11 6.17
CA ARG A 249 -15.11 5.39 4.83
C ARG A 249 -14.58 4.31 3.88
N HIS A 250 -15.25 4.11 2.76
CA HIS A 250 -14.83 3.16 1.73
C HIS A 250 -14.83 3.82 0.34
N CYS A 251 -13.95 3.36 -0.57
CA CYS A 251 -14.10 3.65 -2.01
C CYS A 251 -15.14 2.68 -2.58
N LYS A 252 -16.24 3.19 -3.15
CA LYS A 252 -17.27 2.37 -3.80
C LYS A 252 -16.79 1.53 -4.98
N HIS A 253 -15.59 1.82 -5.50
CA HIS A 253 -15.05 1.17 -6.70
C HIS A 253 -14.06 0.06 -6.36
N CYS A 254 -13.13 0.29 -5.42
CA CYS A 254 -12.12 -0.69 -5.04
C CYS A 254 -12.35 -1.32 -3.66
N ASN A 255 -13.43 -0.95 -2.96
CA ASN A 255 -13.81 -1.39 -1.62
C ASN A 255 -12.78 -1.17 -0.49
N HIS A 256 -11.58 -0.67 -0.79
CA HIS A 256 -10.62 -0.27 0.24
C HIS A 256 -11.21 0.76 1.21
N VAL A 257 -10.81 0.62 2.47
CA VAL A 257 -11.29 1.42 3.60
C VAL A 257 -10.27 2.48 4.01
N ALA A 258 -10.77 3.59 4.54
CA ALA A 258 -9.98 4.68 5.09
C ALA A 258 -10.64 5.23 6.34
N LEU A 259 -9.86 5.80 7.25
CA LEU A 259 -10.38 6.42 8.46
C LEU A 259 -11.40 7.52 8.11
N GLY A 260 -12.51 7.53 8.84
CA GLY A 260 -13.40 8.66 8.91
C GLY A 260 -12.72 9.80 9.67
N ILE A 261 -12.86 11.02 9.15
CA ILE A 261 -12.40 12.23 9.83
C ILE A 261 -13.65 12.94 10.29
N SER A 262 -13.79 13.15 11.60
CA SER A 262 -14.86 13.99 12.12
C SER A 262 -14.56 15.45 11.78
N PRO A 263 -15.56 16.27 11.40
CA PRO A 263 -15.37 17.72 11.24
C PRO A 263 -14.93 18.41 12.55
N HIS A 264 -15.06 17.74 13.70
CA HIS A 264 -14.59 18.22 14.99
C HIS A 264 -13.14 17.82 15.31
N ASP A 265 -12.52 16.96 14.50
CA ASP A 265 -11.15 16.53 14.72
C ASP A 265 -10.16 17.65 14.41
N ARG A 266 -9.35 18.01 15.40
CA ARG A 266 -8.25 18.98 15.22
C ARG A 266 -7.04 18.29 14.62
N LEU A 267 -7.04 18.14 13.31
CA LEU A 267 -5.95 17.50 12.57
C LEU A 267 -4.72 18.42 12.44
N SER A 268 -3.53 17.81 12.47
CA SER A 268 -2.28 18.49 12.12
C SER A 268 -2.15 18.70 10.61
N ALA A 269 -1.20 19.56 10.21
CA ALA A 269 -0.89 19.75 8.78
C ALA A 269 -0.43 18.44 8.11
N TRP A 270 0.36 17.62 8.81
CA TRP A 270 0.74 16.29 8.32
C TRP A 270 -0.48 15.39 8.15
N ARG A 271 -1.36 15.31 9.16
CA ARG A 271 -2.51 14.43 9.13
C ARG A 271 -3.56 14.85 8.10
N LEU A 272 -3.74 16.15 7.86
CA LEU A 272 -4.59 16.67 6.78
C LEU A 272 -4.10 16.25 5.38
N ALA A 273 -2.77 16.21 5.18
CA ALA A 273 -2.19 15.79 3.92
C ALA A 273 -2.20 14.26 3.71
N THR A 274 -2.12 13.49 4.81
CA THR A 274 -2.18 12.02 4.78
C THR A 274 -3.61 11.50 4.65
N LEU A 275 -4.55 12.08 5.40
CA LEU A 275 -5.96 11.67 5.40
C LEU A 275 -6.76 12.42 4.34
N HIS A 276 -6.58 12.04 3.08
CA HIS A 276 -7.25 12.69 1.96
C HIS A 276 -8.73 12.26 1.86
N PRO A 277 -9.66 13.12 1.41
CA PRO A 277 -11.04 12.70 1.12
C PRO A 277 -11.18 11.78 -0.11
N MET A 278 -10.09 11.55 -0.85
CA MET A 278 -10.05 10.67 -2.01
C MET A 278 -9.29 9.38 -1.68
N CYS A 279 -9.71 8.30 -2.30
CA CYS A 279 -9.02 7.01 -2.26
C CYS A 279 -7.64 7.11 -2.91
N ILE A 280 -6.62 6.53 -2.29
CA ILE A 280 -5.25 6.56 -2.83
C ILE A 280 -5.08 5.69 -4.07
N TYR A 281 -5.98 4.71 -4.29
CA TYR A 281 -5.94 3.81 -5.45
C TYR A 281 -6.80 4.28 -6.61
N CYS A 282 -8.06 4.58 -6.32
CA CYS A 282 -9.06 4.89 -7.34
C CYS A 282 -9.08 6.40 -7.68
N ASP A 283 -8.51 7.25 -6.81
CA ASP A 283 -8.60 8.72 -6.87
C ASP A 283 -10.04 9.20 -7.08
N LEU A 284 -10.97 8.55 -6.36
CA LEU A 284 -12.38 8.92 -6.28
C LEU A 284 -12.73 9.26 -4.83
N SER A 285 -13.77 10.05 -4.65
CA SER A 285 -14.23 10.48 -3.33
C SER A 285 -14.66 9.29 -2.49
N LEU A 286 -14.15 9.25 -1.26
CA LEU A 286 -14.54 8.27 -0.26
C LEU A 286 -15.95 8.57 0.24
N THR A 287 -16.76 7.54 0.41
CA THR A 287 -18.11 7.67 0.95
C THR A 287 -18.17 7.09 2.36
N SER A 288 -18.86 7.80 3.26
CA SER A 288 -19.21 7.27 4.57
C SER A 288 -20.16 6.09 4.40
N ARG A 289 -19.91 5.00 5.13
CA ARG A 289 -20.91 3.95 5.37
C ARG A 289 -21.28 4.06 6.83
N GLU A 290 -22.56 4.13 7.13
CA GLU A 290 -23.04 3.80 8.46
C GLU A 290 -23.09 2.25 8.51
N PHE A 291 -22.39 1.67 9.48
CA PHE A 291 -22.48 0.24 9.78
C PHE A 291 -23.72 -0.03 10.63
#